data_AF-A0A1S4ERW5-F1
#
_entry.id   AF-A0A1S4ERW5-F1
#
_cell.length_a   1.000
_cell.length_b   1.000
_cell.length_c   1.000
_cell.angle_alpha   90.00
_cell.angle_beta   90.00
_cell.angle_gamma   90.00
#
_symmetry.space_group_name_H-M   'P 1'
#
loop_
_entity.id
_entity.type
_entity.pdbx_description
1 polymer ?
#
loop_
_entity_poly.entity_id
_entity_poly.type
_entity_poly.pdbx_seq_one_letter_code
_entity_poly.pdbx_strand_id
1 'polypeptide(L)'
;LTSGQPLYDGSNGIINVCESLDWKIAFGLHLWYLEPSFKSIADVVQKFERAWSSEEAYCLPPSPNYGDVEFKDLCYHLLVLYSNKAHSLVELLNPGTYSANPIDFRLSWFIMQALKSLGYTHLDQKIATKYHVSFASQLLSYDLWEFAIFVLMHIEDDSLRRHHIDNILERHIELCPTTSELTAKESFLIDTLH
;
A
#
# COMPACT_ATOMS: atom_id res chain seq x y z
N LEU A 1 -16.42 6.26 28.74
CA LEU A 1 -15.90 7.21 27.73
C LEU A 1 -16.71 8.51 27.61
N THR A 2 -17.65 8.80 28.53
CA THR A 2 -18.51 9.99 28.46
C THR A 2 -17.81 11.32 28.75
N SER A 3 -16.55 11.31 29.23
CA SER A 3 -15.77 12.52 29.52
C SER A 3 -14.80 12.94 28.39
N GLY A 4 -14.68 12.16 27.31
CA GLY A 4 -13.74 12.45 26.21
C GLY A 4 -12.25 12.34 26.58
N GLN A 5 -11.93 11.78 27.75
CA GLN A 5 -10.53 11.59 28.19
C GLN A 5 -10.10 10.12 28.07
N PRO A 6 -8.86 9.85 27.63
CA PRO A 6 -8.33 8.49 27.51
C PRO A 6 -7.70 7.95 28.81
N LEU A 7 -7.24 8.85 29.69
CA LEU A 7 -6.62 8.51 30.97
C LEU A 7 -7.51 8.98 32.11
N TYR A 8 -7.72 8.14 33.11
CA TYR A 8 -8.55 8.44 34.28
C TYR A 8 -7.78 8.16 35.56
N ASP A 9 -7.85 9.07 36.53
CA ASP A 9 -7.34 8.81 37.87
C ASP A 9 -8.30 7.88 38.62
N GLY A 10 -7.89 6.62 38.76
CA GLY A 10 -8.57 5.63 39.58
C GLY A 10 -8.04 5.60 41.02
N SER A 11 -8.79 4.96 41.92
CA SER A 11 -8.36 4.79 43.32
C SER A 11 -7.03 4.04 43.48
N ASN A 12 -6.65 3.25 42.48
CA ASN A 12 -5.45 2.40 42.47
C ASN A 12 -4.42 2.83 41.40
N GLY A 13 -4.54 4.04 40.85
CA GLY A 13 -3.63 4.55 39.80
C GLY A 13 -4.37 4.98 38.53
N ILE A 14 -3.60 5.34 37.50
CA ILE A 14 -4.12 5.80 36.21
C ILE A 14 -4.68 4.61 35.43
N ILE A 15 -5.93 4.71 35.00
CA ILE A 15 -6.59 3.76 34.11
C ILE A 15 -6.49 4.29 32.68
N ASN A 16 -5.80 3.56 31.82
CA ASN A 16 -5.68 3.87 30.41
C ASN A 16 -6.67 3.03 29.60
N VAL A 17 -7.67 3.69 29.00
CA VAL A 17 -8.72 3.00 28.22
C VAL A 17 -8.25 2.50 26.87
N CYS A 18 -7.11 2.99 26.39
CA CYS A 18 -6.50 2.59 25.12
C CYS A 18 -5.38 1.56 25.30
N GLU A 19 -5.11 1.13 26.53
CA GLU A 19 -4.06 0.17 26.83
C GLU A 19 -4.30 -1.15 26.09
N SER A 20 -3.26 -1.64 25.42
CA SER A 20 -3.26 -2.91 24.68
C SER A 20 -4.35 -3.06 23.60
N LEU A 21 -5.01 -1.97 23.20
CA LEU A 21 -5.97 -2.01 22.10
C LEU A 21 -5.26 -2.14 20.75
N ASP A 22 -5.89 -2.87 19.83
CA ASP A 22 -5.54 -2.80 18.41
C ASP A 22 -5.62 -1.34 17.95
N TRP A 23 -4.62 -0.91 17.17
CA TRP A 23 -4.47 0.48 16.79
C TRP A 23 -5.70 1.03 16.04
N LYS A 24 -6.42 0.18 15.28
CA LYS A 24 -7.64 0.59 14.56
C LYS A 24 -8.78 0.85 15.54
N ILE A 25 -8.87 0.06 16.61
CA ILE A 25 -9.84 0.27 17.69
C ILE A 25 -9.47 1.56 18.45
N ALA A 26 -8.20 1.74 18.82
CA ALA A 26 -7.74 2.95 19.49
C ALA A 26 -7.99 4.21 18.64
N PHE A 27 -7.72 4.17 17.33
CA PHE A 27 -8.05 5.24 16.40
C PHE A 27 -9.57 5.48 16.32
N GLY A 28 -10.38 4.42 16.26
CA GLY A 28 -11.85 4.53 16.30
C GLY A 28 -12.36 5.22 17.57
N LEU A 29 -11.74 4.95 18.73
CA LEU A 29 -12.05 5.67 19.97
C LEU A 29 -11.73 7.16 19.87
N HIS A 30 -10.59 7.51 19.27
CA HIS A 30 -10.24 8.91 19.02
C HIS A 30 -11.27 9.60 18.12
N LEU A 31 -11.65 8.94 17.03
CA LEU A 31 -12.58 9.47 16.03
C LEU A 31 -14.00 9.65 16.57
N TRP A 32 -14.50 8.70 17.38
CA TRP A 32 -15.91 8.68 17.78
C TRP A 32 -16.19 9.25 19.17
N TYR A 33 -15.22 9.21 20.09
CA TYR A 33 -15.47 9.50 21.50
C TYR A 33 -14.50 10.49 22.14
N LEU A 34 -13.24 10.55 21.73
CA LEU A 34 -12.25 11.44 22.37
C LEU A 34 -12.19 12.80 21.68
N GLU A 35 -12.26 12.85 20.35
CA GLU A 35 -12.30 14.12 19.62
C GLU A 35 -13.75 14.57 19.35
N PRO A 36 -14.04 15.89 19.44
CA PRO A 36 -15.36 16.42 19.10
C PRO A 36 -15.77 16.14 17.65
N SER A 37 -17.06 15.95 17.40
CA SER A 37 -17.62 15.60 16.08
C SER A 37 -17.39 16.62 14.96
N PHE A 38 -17.00 17.86 15.29
CA PHE A 38 -16.69 18.92 14.32
C PHE A 38 -15.20 18.94 13.91
N LYS A 39 -14.36 18.12 14.53
CA LYS A 39 -12.95 17.99 14.17
C LYS A 39 -12.79 17.29 12.83
N SER A 40 -11.77 17.69 12.08
CA SER A 40 -11.45 17.04 10.82
C SER A 40 -10.75 15.70 11.06
N ILE A 41 -10.77 14.82 10.07
CA ILE A 41 -10.00 13.55 10.12
C ILE A 41 -8.50 13.85 10.34
N ALA A 42 -7.99 14.95 9.76
CA ALA A 42 -6.60 15.36 9.94
C ALA A 42 -6.26 15.69 11.40
N ASP A 43 -7.17 16.36 12.12
CA ASP A 43 -7.00 16.63 13.54
C ASP A 43 -6.96 15.34 14.36
N VAL A 44 -7.85 14.39 14.05
CA VAL A 44 -7.93 13.08 14.72
C VAL A 44 -6.67 12.26 14.47
N VAL A 45 -6.17 12.21 13.23
CA VAL A 45 -4.92 11.52 12.90
C VAL A 45 -3.74 12.13 13.66
N GLN A 46 -3.62 13.46 13.72
CA GLN A 46 -2.57 14.12 14.49
C GLN A 46 -2.67 13.84 15.99
N LYS A 47 -3.89 13.81 16.55
CA LYS A 47 -4.11 13.49 17.96
C LYS A 47 -3.70 12.05 18.25
N PHE A 48 -4.13 11.11 17.41
CA PHE A 48 -3.78 9.71 17.53
C PHE A 48 -2.27 9.50 17.37
N GLU A 49 -1.62 10.19 16.43
CA GLU A 49 -0.17 10.17 16.27
C GLU A 49 0.57 10.51 17.56
N ARG A 50 0.19 11.62 18.21
CA ARG A 50 0.74 11.99 19.53
C ARG A 50 0.43 10.95 20.61
N ALA A 51 -0.70 10.27 20.53
CA ALA A 51 -1.11 9.27 21.52
C ALA A 51 -0.20 8.03 21.57
N TRP A 52 0.43 7.66 20.46
CA TRP A 52 1.35 6.52 20.39
C TRP A 52 2.83 6.90 20.24
N SER A 53 3.15 8.12 19.80
CA SER A 53 4.55 8.54 19.53
C SER A 53 5.19 9.42 20.61
N SER A 54 4.42 9.94 21.57
CA SER A 54 4.95 10.81 22.62
C SER A 54 5.63 10.04 23.75
N GLU A 55 6.41 10.73 24.59
CA GLU A 55 7.03 10.14 25.79
C GLU A 55 5.98 9.60 26.79
N GLU A 56 4.78 10.19 26.77
CA GLU A 56 3.60 9.77 27.55
C GLU A 56 2.62 8.96 26.68
N ALA A 57 3.15 8.13 25.78
CA ALA A 57 2.32 7.31 24.90
C ALA A 57 1.37 6.40 25.71
N TYR A 58 0.10 6.43 25.34
CA TYR A 58 -0.97 5.65 25.98
C TYR A 58 -1.68 4.73 24.98
N CYS A 59 -1.26 4.71 23.72
CA CYS A 59 -1.74 3.79 22.69
C CYS A 59 -0.59 3.01 22.08
N LEU A 60 -0.89 1.82 21.55
CA LEU A 60 0.07 1.09 20.71
C LEU A 60 0.26 1.80 19.37
N PRO A 61 1.48 1.74 18.78
CA PRO A 61 1.72 2.28 17.45
C PRO A 61 0.88 1.56 16.39
N PRO A 62 0.59 2.20 15.25
CA PRO A 62 -0.18 1.62 14.18
C PRO A 62 0.65 0.63 13.36
N SER A 63 1.04 -0.48 13.99
CA SER A 63 1.84 -1.53 13.37
C SER A 63 0.95 -2.53 12.62
N PRO A 64 1.43 -3.15 11.53
CA PRO A 64 0.72 -4.22 10.85
C PRO A 64 0.59 -5.48 11.73
N ASN A 65 -0.46 -6.29 11.49
CA ASN A 65 -0.80 -7.43 12.34
C ASN A 65 0.03 -8.70 12.10
N TYR A 66 0.97 -8.70 11.14
CA TYR A 66 1.67 -9.92 10.68
C TYR A 66 3.13 -10.04 11.16
N GLY A 67 3.52 -9.38 12.25
CA GLY A 67 4.81 -9.61 12.89
C GLY A 67 5.32 -8.39 13.63
N ASP A 68 6.43 -8.57 14.35
CA ASP A 68 7.12 -7.51 15.09
C ASP A 68 8.01 -6.70 14.13
N VAL A 69 7.34 -5.97 13.23
CA VAL A 69 8.00 -5.22 12.17
C VAL A 69 7.92 -3.73 12.48
N GLU A 70 9.04 -3.02 12.31
CA GLU A 70 9.13 -1.57 12.52
C GLU A 70 8.38 -0.73 11.44
N PHE A 71 7.48 -1.34 10.67
CA PHE A 71 6.63 -0.63 9.71
C PHE A 71 5.33 -0.18 10.35
N LYS A 72 4.70 0.82 9.72
CA LYS A 72 3.33 1.21 10.05
C LYS A 72 2.37 0.60 9.04
N ASP A 73 1.16 0.30 9.49
CA ASP A 73 0.11 -0.34 8.70
C ASP A 73 -0.25 0.55 7.50
N LEU A 74 -0.45 -0.07 6.34
CA LEU A 74 -0.84 0.61 5.10
C LEU A 74 -2.08 1.50 5.29
N CYS A 75 -3.07 1.04 6.07
CA CYS A 75 -4.27 1.82 6.35
C CYS A 75 -3.94 3.10 7.12
N TYR A 76 -2.98 3.05 8.05
CA TYR A 76 -2.51 4.24 8.76
C TYR A 76 -1.83 5.21 7.79
N HIS A 77 -0.93 4.72 6.92
CA HIS A 77 -0.31 5.56 5.90
C HIS A 77 -1.34 6.23 4.97
N LEU A 78 -2.43 5.54 4.61
CA LEU A 78 -3.52 6.13 3.82
C LEU A 78 -4.29 7.22 4.59
N LEU A 79 -4.53 7.04 5.89
CA LEU A 79 -5.13 8.07 6.75
C LEU A 79 -4.22 9.31 6.87
N VAL A 80 -2.91 9.10 7.00
CA VAL A 80 -1.92 10.18 7.00
C VAL A 80 -1.89 10.88 5.64
N LEU A 81 -1.89 10.14 4.53
CA LEU A 81 -1.92 10.72 3.17
C LEU A 81 -3.19 11.53 2.91
N TYR A 82 -4.33 11.08 3.43
CA TYR A 82 -5.59 11.83 3.35
C TYR A 82 -5.48 13.17 4.11
N SER A 83 -4.82 13.16 5.26
CA SER A 83 -4.64 14.32 6.14
C SER A 83 -3.54 15.28 5.64
N ASN A 84 -2.48 14.73 5.04
CA ASN A 84 -1.33 15.43 4.51
C ASN A 84 -0.97 14.86 3.13
N LYS A 85 -1.30 15.60 2.07
CA LYS A 85 -1.03 15.20 0.68
C LYS A 85 0.47 15.08 0.34
N ALA A 86 1.35 15.63 1.16
CA ALA A 86 2.80 15.52 1.00
C ALA A 86 3.40 14.26 1.64
N HIS A 87 2.58 13.37 2.23
CA HIS A 87 3.06 12.11 2.81
C HIS A 87 3.81 11.26 1.77
N SER A 88 4.87 10.59 2.22
CA SER A 88 5.77 9.82 1.35
C SER A 88 5.06 8.60 0.76
N LEU A 89 4.89 8.59 -0.56
CA LEU A 89 4.37 7.41 -1.27
C LEU A 89 5.35 6.24 -1.22
N VAL A 90 6.66 6.50 -1.12
CA VAL A 90 7.66 5.44 -1.07
C VAL A 90 7.53 4.61 0.21
N GLU A 91 7.29 5.28 1.34
CA GLU A 91 7.04 4.61 2.62
C GLU A 91 5.72 3.85 2.60
N LEU A 92 4.65 4.51 2.11
CA LEU A 92 3.31 3.93 2.02
C LEU A 92 3.28 2.68 1.13
N LEU A 93 3.97 2.70 -0.02
CA LEU A 93 3.99 1.62 -0.99
C LEU A 93 4.99 0.51 -0.63
N ASN A 94 5.69 0.60 0.50
CA ASN A 94 6.61 -0.46 0.92
C ASN A 94 5.82 -1.75 1.24
N PRO A 95 6.19 -2.91 0.67
CA PRO A 95 5.59 -4.21 0.99
C PRO A 95 5.42 -4.49 2.50
N GLY A 96 6.37 -4.01 3.30
CA GLY A 96 6.38 -4.19 4.74
C GLY A 96 5.21 -3.51 5.48
N THR A 97 4.43 -2.65 4.82
CA THR A 97 3.25 -1.98 5.38
C THR A 97 1.96 -2.82 5.32
N TYR A 98 1.90 -3.84 4.46
CA TYR A 98 0.76 -4.78 4.38
C TYR A 98 1.10 -6.29 4.31
N SER A 99 2.37 -6.67 4.12
CA SER A 99 2.79 -8.07 4.05
C SER A 99 4.07 -8.33 4.85
N ALA A 100 4.17 -9.53 5.47
CA ALA A 100 5.41 -10.02 6.08
C ALA A 100 6.46 -10.38 5.02
N ASN A 101 6.03 -10.55 3.76
CA ASN A 101 6.89 -10.91 2.66
C ASN A 101 7.46 -9.64 1.98
N PRO A 102 8.76 -9.34 2.10
CA PRO A 102 9.34 -8.11 1.56
C PRO A 102 9.39 -8.06 0.02
N ILE A 103 9.13 -9.18 -0.65
CA ILE A 103 9.06 -9.25 -2.12
C ILE A 103 7.63 -9.19 -2.65
N ASP A 104 6.60 -9.12 -1.79
CA ASP A 104 5.21 -8.96 -2.24
C ASP A 104 4.98 -7.53 -2.72
N PHE A 105 5.01 -7.29 -4.03
CA PHE A 105 4.76 -5.97 -4.63
C PHE A 105 3.35 -5.82 -5.22
N ARG A 106 2.49 -6.82 -5.04
CA ARG A 106 1.16 -6.86 -5.66
C ARG A 106 0.30 -5.69 -5.20
N LEU A 107 0.09 -5.54 -3.89
CA LEU A 107 -0.77 -4.47 -3.37
C LEU A 107 -0.10 -3.10 -3.54
N SER A 108 1.23 -3.01 -3.41
CA SER A 108 2.00 -1.81 -3.72
C SER A 108 1.69 -1.30 -5.13
N TRP A 109 1.70 -2.19 -6.13
CA TRP A 109 1.41 -1.80 -7.51
C TRP A 109 -0.03 -1.31 -7.68
N PHE A 110 -1.03 -2.01 -7.13
CA PHE A 110 -2.43 -1.61 -7.24
C PHE A 110 -2.72 -0.28 -6.55
N ILE A 111 -2.18 -0.07 -5.35
CA ILE A 111 -2.33 1.19 -4.62
C ILE A 111 -1.64 2.33 -5.38
N MET A 112 -0.46 2.09 -5.95
CA MET A 112 0.22 3.07 -6.81
C MET A 112 -0.67 3.50 -7.99
N GLN A 113 -1.30 2.57 -8.70
CA GLN A 113 -2.21 2.90 -9.80
C GLN A 113 -3.44 3.68 -9.32
N ALA A 114 -4.06 3.25 -8.22
CA ALA A 114 -5.21 3.94 -7.64
C ALA A 114 -4.85 5.37 -7.22
N LEU A 115 -3.72 5.57 -6.54
CA LEU A 115 -3.25 6.90 -6.12
C LEU A 115 -2.92 7.79 -7.33
N LYS A 116 -2.30 7.24 -8.37
CA LYS A 116 -2.06 7.96 -9.62
C LYS A 116 -3.37 8.44 -10.25
N SER A 117 -4.40 7.59 -10.28
CA SER A 117 -5.72 7.95 -10.82
C SER A 117 -6.43 9.04 -10.01
N LEU A 118 -6.12 9.15 -8.72
CA LEU A 118 -6.61 10.21 -7.83
C LEU A 118 -5.80 11.52 -7.92
N GLY A 119 -4.74 11.55 -8.75
CA GLY A 119 -3.90 12.72 -8.99
C GLY A 119 -2.65 12.83 -8.12
N TYR A 120 -2.26 11.77 -7.40
CA TYR A 120 -1.00 11.75 -6.67
C TYR A 120 0.16 11.36 -7.60
N THR A 121 0.98 12.33 -7.99
CA THR A 121 2.06 12.17 -8.99
C THR A 121 3.46 12.45 -8.44
N HIS A 122 3.62 12.53 -7.12
CA HIS A 122 4.90 12.87 -6.48
C HIS A 122 5.83 11.67 -6.26
N LEU A 123 5.50 10.51 -6.85
CA LEU A 123 6.39 9.34 -6.88
C LEU A 123 7.41 9.50 -8.01
N ASP A 124 8.69 9.32 -7.71
CA ASP A 124 9.75 9.36 -8.73
C ASP A 124 9.56 8.24 -9.78
N GLN A 125 9.80 8.57 -11.04
CA GLN A 125 9.56 7.68 -12.16
C GLN A 125 10.44 6.42 -12.10
N LYS A 126 11.67 6.53 -11.60
CA LYS A 126 12.57 5.37 -11.43
C LYS A 126 12.03 4.40 -10.38
N ILE A 127 11.47 4.94 -9.30
CA ILE A 127 10.85 4.15 -8.24
C ILE A 127 9.57 3.48 -8.77
N ALA A 128 8.73 4.22 -9.51
CA ALA A 128 7.55 3.66 -10.16
C ALA A 128 7.92 2.48 -11.08
N THR A 129 8.91 2.66 -11.97
CA THR A 129 9.43 1.60 -12.84
C THR A 129 9.90 0.38 -12.05
N LYS A 130 10.58 0.57 -10.91
CA LYS A 130 10.97 -0.54 -10.03
C LYS A 130 9.73 -1.33 -9.57
N TYR A 131 8.66 -0.67 -9.15
CA TYR A 131 7.42 -1.36 -8.75
C TYR A 131 6.79 -2.15 -9.91
N HIS A 132 6.76 -1.57 -11.12
CA HIS A 132 6.29 -2.28 -12.32
C HIS A 132 7.10 -3.56 -12.58
N VAL A 133 8.43 -3.44 -12.63
CA VAL A 133 9.33 -4.56 -12.94
C VAL A 133 9.30 -5.62 -11.84
N SER A 134 9.25 -5.21 -10.57
CA SER A 134 9.18 -6.14 -9.44
C SER A 134 7.89 -6.95 -9.47
N PHE A 135 6.74 -6.31 -9.63
CA PHE A 135 5.46 -7.03 -9.71
C PHE A 135 5.36 -7.91 -10.96
N ALA A 136 5.81 -7.42 -12.12
CA ALA A 136 5.88 -8.21 -13.35
C ALA A 136 6.75 -9.46 -13.18
N SER A 137 7.90 -9.35 -12.48
CA SER A 137 8.76 -10.50 -12.18
C SER A 137 8.08 -11.53 -11.28
N GLN A 138 7.25 -11.10 -10.34
CA GLN A 138 6.44 -12.02 -9.54
C GLN A 138 5.43 -12.77 -10.41
N LEU A 139 4.73 -12.07 -11.30
CA LEU A 139 3.77 -12.69 -12.22
C LEU A 139 4.45 -13.71 -13.14
N LEU A 140 5.65 -13.41 -13.64
CA LEU A 140 6.44 -14.36 -14.42
C LEU A 140 6.77 -15.63 -13.63
N SER A 141 7.10 -15.52 -12.33
CA SER A 141 7.36 -16.72 -11.50
C SER A 141 6.14 -17.61 -11.31
N TYR A 142 4.93 -17.09 -11.52
CA TYR A 142 3.67 -17.83 -11.48
C TYR A 142 3.19 -18.26 -12.88
N ASP A 143 4.01 -18.11 -13.91
CA ASP A 143 3.64 -18.34 -15.32
C ASP A 143 2.41 -17.52 -15.77
N LEU A 144 2.31 -16.28 -15.28
CA LEU A 144 1.28 -15.30 -15.65
C LEU A 144 1.89 -14.18 -16.49
N TRP A 145 2.59 -14.55 -17.57
CA TRP A 145 3.40 -13.64 -18.38
C TRP A 145 2.56 -12.62 -19.16
N GLU A 146 1.32 -12.94 -19.52
CA GLU A 146 0.37 -12.04 -20.15
C GLU A 146 0.02 -10.85 -19.23
N PHE A 147 -0.13 -11.11 -17.93
CA PHE A 147 -0.37 -10.07 -16.93
C PHE A 147 0.93 -9.33 -16.58
N ALA A 148 2.08 -10.00 -16.65
CA ALA A 148 3.37 -9.33 -16.52
C ALA A 148 3.56 -8.26 -17.61
N ILE A 149 3.20 -8.57 -18.86
CA ILE A 149 3.19 -7.60 -19.97
C ILE A 149 2.23 -6.44 -19.66
N PHE A 150 1.00 -6.74 -19.24
CA PHE A 150 0.04 -5.71 -18.84
C PHE A 150 0.60 -4.75 -17.77
N VAL A 151 1.27 -5.28 -16.75
CA VAL A 151 1.89 -4.46 -15.69
C VAL A 151 3.01 -3.58 -16.23
N LEU A 152 3.84 -4.11 -17.14
CA LEU A 152 4.94 -3.39 -17.79
C LEU A 152 4.46 -2.32 -18.77
N MET A 153 3.27 -2.49 -19.36
CA MET A 153 2.68 -1.48 -20.25
C MET A 153 2.48 -0.12 -19.57
N HIS A 154 2.43 -0.10 -18.23
CA HIS A 154 2.27 1.13 -17.45
C HIS A 154 3.59 1.88 -17.20
N ILE A 155 4.74 1.38 -17.68
CA ILE A 155 6.02 2.10 -17.65
C ILE A 155 5.94 3.28 -18.61
N GLU A 156 6.22 4.49 -18.13
CA GLU A 156 6.14 5.71 -18.96
C GLU A 156 7.28 5.83 -19.98
N ASP A 157 8.47 5.30 -19.66
CA ASP A 157 9.60 5.29 -20.59
C ASP A 157 9.38 4.24 -21.69
N ASP A 158 9.12 4.72 -22.90
CA ASP A 158 8.86 3.88 -24.08
C ASP A 158 10.00 2.91 -24.40
N SER A 159 11.26 3.33 -24.21
CA SER A 159 12.42 2.51 -24.53
C SER A 159 12.56 1.36 -23.53
N LEU A 160 12.41 1.66 -22.23
CA LEU A 160 12.42 0.65 -21.18
C LEU A 160 11.23 -0.29 -21.26
N ARG A 161 10.03 0.24 -21.51
CA ARG A 161 8.81 -0.53 -21.68
C ARG A 161 8.98 -1.55 -22.79
N ARG A 162 9.42 -1.09 -23.97
CA ARG A 162 9.64 -1.96 -25.13
C ARG A 162 10.69 -3.02 -24.86
N HIS A 163 11.83 -2.64 -24.27
CA HIS A 163 12.87 -3.59 -23.88
C HIS A 163 12.36 -4.70 -22.97
N HIS A 164 11.59 -4.37 -21.93
CA HIS A 164 11.05 -5.38 -21.01
C HIS A 164 10.01 -6.30 -21.66
N ILE A 165 9.15 -5.74 -22.53
CA ILE A 165 8.13 -6.52 -23.23
C ILE A 165 8.77 -7.45 -24.26
N ASP A 166 9.67 -6.95 -25.10
CA ASP A 166 10.37 -7.75 -26.11
C ASP A 166 11.10 -8.93 -25.46
N ASN A 167 11.80 -8.70 -24.35
CA ASN A 167 12.47 -9.77 -23.58
C ASN A 167 11.51 -10.85 -23.07
N ILE A 168 10.26 -10.51 -22.72
CA ILE A 168 9.27 -11.51 -22.25
C ILE A 168 8.72 -12.28 -23.44
N LEU A 169 8.36 -11.58 -24.52
CA LEU A 169 7.82 -12.17 -25.74
C LEU A 169 8.81 -13.14 -26.38
N GLU A 170 10.09 -12.77 -26.50
CA GLU A 170 11.15 -13.64 -27.04
C GLU A 170 11.33 -14.94 -26.27
N ARG A 171 11.01 -14.95 -24.97
CA ARG A 171 11.19 -16.12 -24.11
C ARG A 171 9.97 -17.03 -24.05
N HIS A 172 8.77 -16.49 -24.27
CA HIS A 172 7.51 -17.21 -24.04
C HIS A 172 6.71 -17.47 -25.32
N ILE A 173 6.96 -16.75 -26.40
CA ILE A 173 6.34 -17.03 -27.70
C ILE A 173 7.17 -18.09 -28.41
N GLU A 174 6.58 -19.28 -28.57
CA GLU A 174 7.11 -20.31 -29.45
C GLU A 174 6.56 -20.11 -30.86
N LEU A 175 7.43 -19.72 -31.81
CA LEU A 175 7.07 -19.65 -33.23
C LEU A 175 6.93 -21.08 -33.78
N CYS A 176 5.75 -21.69 -33.63
CA CYS A 176 5.47 -23.01 -34.16
C CYS A 176 4.92 -22.91 -35.60
N PRO A 177 5.66 -23.32 -36.64
CA PRO A 177 5.23 -23.16 -38.04
C PRO A 177 4.05 -24.07 -38.45
N THR A 178 3.65 -25.01 -37.59
CA THR A 178 2.64 -26.03 -37.87
C THR A 178 1.27 -25.75 -37.27
N THR A 179 1.16 -24.80 -36.35
CA THR A 179 -0.07 -24.54 -35.59
C THR A 179 -0.39 -23.06 -35.73
N SER A 180 -1.42 -22.69 -36.50
CA SER A 180 -1.84 -21.29 -36.65
C SER A 180 -2.78 -20.83 -35.52
N GLU A 181 -2.95 -21.65 -34.49
CA GLU A 181 -3.84 -21.36 -33.38
C GLU A 181 -3.08 -20.58 -32.32
N LEU A 182 -3.48 -19.32 -32.13
CA LEU A 182 -2.99 -18.49 -31.04
C LEU A 182 -3.43 -19.10 -29.71
N THR A 183 -2.51 -19.13 -28.76
CA THR A 183 -2.78 -19.53 -27.38
C THR A 183 -3.75 -18.51 -26.76
N ALA A 184 -4.61 -18.93 -25.81
CA ALA A 184 -5.53 -18.01 -25.13
C ALA A 184 -4.84 -16.76 -24.53
N LYS A 185 -3.58 -16.93 -24.06
CA LYS A 185 -2.72 -15.84 -23.58
C LYS A 185 -2.32 -14.86 -24.69
N GLU A 186 -2.00 -15.36 -25.88
CA GLU A 186 -1.63 -14.54 -27.04
C GLU A 186 -2.83 -13.79 -27.61
N SER A 187 -3.99 -14.45 -27.69
CA SER A 187 -5.25 -13.79 -28.07
C SER A 187 -5.60 -12.66 -27.11
N PHE A 188 -5.41 -12.85 -25.80
CA PHE A 188 -5.62 -11.78 -24.81
C PHE A 188 -4.75 -10.54 -25.08
N LEU A 189 -3.48 -10.72 -25.45
CA LEU A 189 -2.59 -9.61 -25.77
C LEU A 189 -3.10 -8.82 -26.99
N ILE A 190 -3.54 -9.52 -28.03
CA ILE A 190 -4.00 -8.90 -29.28
C ILE A 190 -5.37 -8.24 -29.11
N ASP A 191 -6.29 -8.92 -28.43
CA ASP A 191 -7.70 -8.49 -28.36
C ASP A 191 -7.94 -7.45 -27.26
N THR A 192 -7.13 -7.44 -26.19
CA THR A 192 -7.41 -6.65 -24.98
C THR A 192 -6.38 -5.55 -24.70
N LEU A 193 -5.11 -5.71 -25.10
CA LEU A 193 -4.04 -4.75 -24.78
C LEU A 193 -3.70 -3.77 -25.91
N HIS A 194 -4.44 -3.81 -27.01
CA HIS A 194 -4.23 -3.00 -28.21
C HIS A 194 -4.99 -1.66 -28.21
#